data_AF-A0A927S9R5-F1
#
_entry.id   AF-A0A927S9R5-F1
#
_cell.length_a   1.000
_cell.length_b   1.000
_cell.length_c   1.000
_cell.angle_alpha   90.00
_cell.angle_beta   90.00
_cell.angle_gamma   90.00
#
_symmetry.space_group_name_H-M   'P 1'
#
loop_
_entity.id
_entity.type
_entity.pdbx_description
1 polymer ?
#
loop_
_entity_poly.entity_id
_entity_poly.type
_entity_poly.pdbx_seq_one_letter_code
_entity_poly.pdbx_strand_id
1 'polypeptide(L)'
;MNETNFVPETGAAAAATAPEAGVFIARDDYRMDEADQKRTEFEALIRGQYKREFEERVRKIIDKRFREMRLLKEHADRMRPVIEALSEKYGESNLETLVRRLKEEKPISQMDERSKRAFLKAMAWRREADEILRENPEFDLKTELKNGAFIALLKAGVDLKTAYRTLHQDEILSSAIRYAAQKARERTMNDMRDRFLRPEENGAGGRGGSKVSPLSVVNMTRQEREEIEKRCARGEKVYFS
;
A
#
# COMPACT_ATOMS: atom_id res chain seq x y z
N MET A 1 19.85 53.73 -43.04
CA MET A 1 21.11 53.74 -42.28
C MET A 1 21.56 52.30 -42.13
N ASN A 2 22.61 52.00 -42.89
CA ASN A 2 23.42 50.79 -43.09
C ASN A 2 23.25 49.62 -42.10
N GLU A 3 22.89 48.42 -42.58
CA GLU A 3 23.72 47.39 -43.28
C GLU A 3 24.46 46.50 -42.27
N THR A 4 23.91 45.33 -41.92
CA THR A 4 24.12 43.99 -42.53
C THR A 4 25.40 43.26 -42.06
N ASN A 5 25.15 42.16 -41.35
CA ASN A 5 25.75 40.81 -41.46
C ASN A 5 27.18 40.67 -42.01
N PHE A 6 27.95 39.79 -41.38
CA PHE A 6 28.31 38.45 -41.91
C PHE A 6 29.65 37.97 -41.32
N VAL A 7 29.66 36.76 -40.78
CA VAL A 7 30.87 35.94 -40.51
C VAL A 7 31.03 35.03 -41.74
N PRO A 8 32.24 34.73 -42.27
CA PRO A 8 32.86 33.43 -41.94
C PRO A 8 34.40 33.29 -42.13
N GLU A 9 34.90 32.24 -41.47
CA GLU A 9 35.87 31.22 -41.91
C GLU A 9 37.34 31.51 -42.33
N THR A 10 38.22 30.78 -41.61
CA THR A 10 39.36 29.95 -42.06
C THR A 10 40.57 30.57 -42.77
N GLY A 11 41.77 30.21 -42.30
CA GLY A 11 43.01 30.46 -43.05
C GLY A 11 44.28 30.14 -42.26
N ALA A 12 44.97 29.08 -42.65
CA ALA A 12 46.17 28.53 -42.04
C ALA A 12 47.48 29.33 -42.28
N ALA A 13 48.48 28.99 -41.46
CA ALA A 13 49.90 28.80 -41.78
C ALA A 13 50.86 30.02 -41.89
N ALA A 14 51.77 30.05 -40.89
CA ALA A 14 53.24 30.04 -41.00
C ALA A 14 53.98 31.03 -41.92
N ALA A 15 54.90 31.80 -41.34
CA ALA A 15 56.33 31.73 -41.68
C ALA A 15 57.19 32.55 -40.69
N ALA A 16 58.35 31.97 -40.37
CA ALA A 16 59.35 32.46 -39.44
C ALA A 16 60.16 33.64 -40.00
N THR A 17 60.56 34.57 -39.12
CA THR A 17 61.92 35.15 -39.19
C THR A 17 62.35 35.63 -37.81
N ALA A 18 63.31 34.91 -37.23
CA ALA A 18 64.31 35.39 -36.29
C ALA A 18 65.67 35.00 -36.93
N PRO A 19 66.81 35.63 -36.64
CA PRO A 19 67.18 36.23 -35.35
C PRO A 19 67.88 37.59 -35.47
N GLU A 20 68.24 38.21 -34.35
CA GLU A 20 69.59 38.76 -34.08
C GLU A 20 69.67 39.17 -32.59
N ALA A 21 70.88 39.10 -32.05
CA ALA A 21 71.19 38.80 -30.66
C ALA A 21 71.22 40.01 -29.71
N GLY A 22 70.96 39.71 -28.42
CA GLY A 22 71.48 40.47 -27.28
C GLY A 22 70.47 41.40 -26.62
N VAL A 23 69.91 41.01 -25.46
CA VAL A 23 70.44 41.33 -24.11
C VAL A 23 69.66 40.47 -23.11
N PHE A 24 70.36 39.65 -22.32
CA PHE A 24 69.80 39.09 -21.09
C PHE A 24 69.68 40.23 -20.08
N ILE A 25 68.51 40.85 -19.98
CA ILE A 25 68.15 41.68 -18.83
C ILE A 25 67.17 40.85 -18.00
N ALA A 26 67.67 40.27 -16.91
CA ALA A 26 66.79 39.86 -15.85
C ALA A 26 66.14 41.14 -15.28
N ARG A 27 64.84 41.31 -15.50
CA ARG A 27 64.04 42.24 -14.72
C ARG A 27 62.65 41.65 -14.53
N ASP A 28 62.35 41.43 -13.26
CA ASP A 28 61.05 41.04 -12.74
C ASP A 28 59.92 41.86 -13.36
N ASP A 29 58.87 41.19 -13.80
CA ASP A 29 57.54 41.80 -13.90
C ASP A 29 56.49 40.75 -13.49
N TYR A 30 56.51 40.40 -12.20
CA TYR A 30 55.29 39.98 -11.51
C TYR A 30 54.35 41.20 -11.40
N ARG A 31 53.78 41.63 -12.52
CA ARG A 31 52.66 42.58 -12.48
C ARG A 31 51.41 41.75 -12.19
N MET A 32 51.18 41.48 -10.90
CA MET A 32 49.88 41.00 -10.44
C MET A 32 48.83 41.94 -11.04
N ASP A 33 47.84 41.38 -11.74
CA ASP A 33 46.69 42.15 -12.23
C ASP A 33 46.14 42.96 -11.05
N GLU A 34 45.77 44.23 -11.25
CA GLU A 34 45.22 45.08 -10.19
C GLU A 34 44.03 44.40 -9.49
N ALA A 35 43.29 43.54 -10.20
CA ALA A 35 42.26 42.68 -9.64
C ALA A 35 42.80 41.59 -8.69
N ASP A 36 43.92 40.95 -9.04
CA ASP A 36 44.59 39.96 -8.21
C ASP A 36 45.23 40.61 -6.98
N GLN A 37 45.77 41.82 -7.15
CA GLN A 37 46.28 42.61 -6.03
C GLN A 37 45.16 42.96 -5.04
N LYS A 38 44.01 43.44 -5.51
CA LYS A 38 42.83 43.70 -4.67
C LYS A 38 42.28 42.45 -3.99
N ARG A 39 42.25 41.30 -4.67
CA ARG A 39 41.87 40.01 -4.05
C ARG A 39 42.84 39.61 -2.95
N THR A 40 44.14 39.75 -3.20
CA THR A 40 45.20 39.40 -2.25
C THR A 40 45.12 40.30 -1.01
N GLU A 41 44.94 41.61 -1.19
CA GLU A 41 44.74 42.57 -0.11
C GLU A 41 43.49 42.25 0.71
N PHE A 42 42.37 41.94 0.05
CA PHE A 42 41.13 41.54 0.70
C PHE A 42 41.27 40.25 1.52
N GLU A 43 41.92 39.24 0.95
CA GLU A 43 42.19 37.98 1.65
C GLU A 43 43.13 38.16 2.84
N ALA A 44 44.15 39.01 2.72
CA ALA A 44 45.02 39.34 3.84
C ALA A 44 44.23 40.03 4.98
N LEU A 45 43.33 40.95 4.63
CA LEU A 45 42.47 41.65 5.59
C LEU A 45 41.51 40.71 6.31
N ILE A 46 40.92 39.74 5.59
CA ILE A 46 40.06 38.70 6.16
C ILE A 46 40.87 37.76 7.04
N ARG A 47 42.02 37.24 6.59
CA ARG A 47 42.77 36.24 7.37
C ARG A 47 43.43 36.83 8.61
N GLY A 48 43.70 38.13 8.61
CA GLY A 48 44.20 38.87 9.75
C GLY A 48 43.07 39.36 10.66
N GLN A 49 42.88 40.68 10.67
CA GLN A 49 42.07 41.38 11.67
C GLN A 49 40.57 41.06 11.65
N TYR A 50 40.02 40.61 10.51
CA TYR A 50 38.58 40.37 10.37
C TYR A 50 38.20 38.90 10.27
N LYS A 51 39.11 37.97 10.60
CA LYS A 51 38.91 36.54 10.38
C LYS A 51 37.67 36.03 11.09
N ARG A 52 37.53 36.41 12.37
CA ARG A 52 36.45 35.94 13.24
C ARG A 52 35.10 36.49 12.81
N GLU A 53 35.03 37.78 12.50
CA GLU A 53 33.82 38.49 12.08
C GLU A 53 33.36 38.00 10.69
N PHE A 54 34.32 37.75 9.79
CA PHE A 54 34.05 37.21 8.46
C PHE A 54 33.55 35.76 8.54
N GLU A 55 34.21 34.89 9.32
CA GLU A 55 33.78 33.51 9.55
C GLU A 55 32.37 33.46 10.16
N GLU A 56 32.08 34.29 11.16
CA GLU A 56 30.75 34.37 11.77
C GLU A 56 29.69 34.80 10.75
N ARG A 57 30.00 35.81 9.93
CA ARG A 57 29.07 36.30 8.90
C ARG A 57 28.83 35.27 7.80
N VAL A 58 29.87 34.59 7.33
CA VAL A 58 29.76 33.51 6.33
C VAL A 58 28.95 32.35 6.90
N ARG A 59 29.22 31.92 8.14
CA ARG A 59 28.43 30.88 8.81
C ARG A 59 26.96 31.25 8.90
N LYS A 60 26.63 32.48 9.31
CA LYS A 60 25.24 32.98 9.34
C LYS A 60 24.59 32.96 7.95
N ILE A 61 25.32 33.32 6.90
CA ILE A 61 24.81 33.29 5.52
C ILE A 61 24.56 31.85 5.05
N ILE A 62 25.50 30.94 5.30
CA ILE A 62 25.38 29.53 4.95
C ILE A 62 24.20 28.91 5.69
N ASP A 63 24.11 29.10 7.02
CA ASP A 63 23.02 28.57 7.83
C ASP A 63 21.67 29.10 7.38
N LYS A 64 21.59 30.40 7.04
CA LYS A 64 20.37 31.01 6.51
C LYS A 64 19.97 30.37 5.18
N ARG A 65 20.88 30.30 4.20
CA ARG A 65 20.61 29.73 2.88
C ARG A 65 20.29 28.24 2.95
N PHE A 66 20.97 27.51 3.82
CA PHE A 66 20.72 26.08 4.01
C PHE A 66 19.34 25.84 4.62
N ARG A 67 18.91 26.65 5.59
CA ARG A 67 17.53 26.62 6.10
C ARG A 67 16.52 26.95 5.02
N GLU A 68 16.72 28.02 4.26
CA GLU A 68 15.82 28.40 3.15
C GLU A 68 15.71 27.29 2.09
N MET A 69 16.83 26.71 1.68
CA MET A 69 16.87 25.59 0.73
C MET A 69 16.16 24.35 1.27
N ARG A 70 16.40 24.02 2.55
CA ARG A 70 15.75 22.90 3.20
C ARG A 70 14.23 23.08 3.25
N LEU A 71 13.76 24.29 3.58
CA LEU A 71 12.33 24.61 3.59
C LEU A 71 11.71 24.47 2.19
N LEU A 72 12.40 24.96 1.15
CA LEU A 72 11.93 24.83 -0.23
C LEU A 72 11.84 23.36 -0.66
N LYS A 73 12.87 22.57 -0.34
CA LYS A 73 12.89 21.13 -0.61
C LYS A 73 11.77 20.41 0.13
N GLU A 74 11.58 20.71 1.42
CA GLU A 74 10.53 20.10 2.22
C GLU A 74 9.13 20.45 1.67
N HIS A 75 8.93 21.68 1.20
CA HIS A 75 7.69 22.07 0.55
C HIS A 75 7.44 21.28 -0.75
N ALA A 76 8.49 21.11 -1.58
CA ALA A 76 8.40 20.30 -2.79
C ALA A 76 8.12 18.81 -2.48
N ASP A 77 8.82 18.24 -1.49
CA ASP A 77 8.62 16.86 -1.04
C ASP A 77 7.19 16.66 -0.50
N ARG A 78 6.63 17.66 0.20
CA ARG A 78 5.26 17.64 0.70
C ARG A 78 4.22 17.62 -0.42
N MET A 79 4.50 18.28 -1.55
CA MET A 79 3.60 18.31 -2.71
C MET A 79 3.78 17.10 -3.64
N ARG A 80 4.92 16.41 -3.58
CA ARG A 80 5.21 15.24 -4.41
C ARG A 80 4.07 14.21 -4.48
N PRO A 81 3.45 13.73 -3.38
CA PRO A 81 2.38 12.75 -3.48
C PRO A 81 1.14 13.27 -4.22
N VAL A 82 0.87 14.58 -4.16
CA VAL A 82 -0.24 15.18 -4.92
C VAL A 82 0.07 15.18 -6.41
N ILE A 83 1.31 15.57 -6.77
CA ILE A 83 1.76 15.57 -8.17
C ILE A 83 1.77 14.15 -8.74
N GLU A 84 2.23 13.16 -7.96
CA GLU A 84 2.21 11.73 -8.35
C GLU A 84 0.78 11.24 -8.59
N ALA A 85 -0.15 11.48 -7.67
CA ALA A 85 -1.55 11.08 -7.82
C ALA A 85 -2.22 11.74 -9.03
N LEU A 86 -1.92 13.02 -9.31
CA LEU A 86 -2.41 13.71 -10.51
C LEU A 86 -1.76 13.15 -11.78
N SER A 87 -0.45 12.89 -11.76
CA SER A 87 0.27 12.29 -12.88
C SER A 87 -0.28 10.90 -13.23
N GLU A 88 -0.62 10.09 -12.23
CA GLU A 88 -1.25 8.78 -12.43
C GLU A 88 -2.67 8.92 -13.00
N LYS A 89 -3.50 9.81 -12.40
CA LYS A 89 -4.89 10.03 -12.85
C LYS A 89 -4.99 10.52 -14.29
N TYR A 90 -4.06 11.37 -14.72
CA TYR A 90 -4.10 11.99 -16.05
C TYR A 90 -3.08 11.39 -17.04
N GLY A 91 -2.17 10.51 -16.60
CA GLY A 91 -1.11 9.96 -17.46
C GLY A 91 -0.14 11.02 -18.00
N GLU A 92 0.13 12.07 -17.23
CA GLU A 92 0.88 13.25 -17.67
C GLU A 92 1.84 13.72 -16.59
N SER A 93 3.11 13.91 -16.93
CA SER A 93 4.14 14.33 -15.97
C SER A 93 4.43 15.84 -15.99
N ASN A 94 3.95 16.57 -17.00
CA ASN A 94 4.12 18.02 -17.09
C ASN A 94 3.14 18.74 -16.16
N LEU A 95 3.69 19.53 -15.21
CA LEU A 95 2.91 20.24 -14.20
C LEU A 95 1.92 21.26 -14.79
N GLU A 96 2.29 21.98 -15.85
CA GLU A 96 1.39 22.95 -16.49
C GLU A 96 0.21 22.24 -17.15
N THR A 97 0.47 21.13 -17.84
CA THR A 97 -0.58 20.30 -18.43
C THR A 97 -1.48 19.70 -17.36
N LEU A 98 -0.93 19.25 -16.23
CA LEU A 98 -1.70 18.75 -15.09
C LEU A 98 -2.61 19.84 -14.50
N VAL A 99 -2.08 21.04 -14.27
CA VAL A 99 -2.88 22.17 -13.78
C VAL A 99 -3.97 22.55 -14.77
N ARG A 100 -3.68 22.52 -16.08
CA ARG A 100 -4.68 22.77 -17.12
C ARG A 100 -5.79 21.73 -17.09
N ARG A 101 -5.46 20.43 -17.07
CA ARG A 101 -6.45 19.35 -17.01
C ARG A 101 -7.28 19.39 -15.73
N LEU A 102 -6.67 19.76 -14.60
CA LEU A 102 -7.38 19.95 -13.33
C LEU A 102 -8.38 21.11 -13.41
N LYS A 103 -8.01 22.23 -14.06
CA LYS A 103 -8.90 23.39 -14.25
C LYS A 103 -10.01 23.12 -15.28
N GLU A 104 -9.72 22.32 -16.31
CA GLU A 104 -10.69 21.88 -17.32
C GLU A 104 -11.69 20.86 -16.76
N GLU A 105 -11.37 20.23 -15.62
CA GLU A 105 -12.28 19.34 -14.93
C GLU A 105 -13.49 20.14 -14.41
N LYS A 106 -14.66 19.87 -14.99
CA LYS A 106 -15.88 20.57 -14.61
C LYS A 106 -16.22 20.22 -13.17
N PRO A 107 -16.29 21.20 -12.24
CA PRO A 107 -16.70 20.90 -10.88
C PRO A 107 -18.13 20.37 -10.89
N ILE A 108 -18.45 19.50 -9.93
CA ILE A 108 -19.76 18.82 -9.83
C ILE A 108 -20.92 19.84 -9.80
N SER A 109 -20.69 21.07 -9.33
CA SER A 109 -21.68 22.16 -9.32
C SER A 109 -22.02 22.72 -10.70
N GLN A 110 -21.13 22.59 -11.69
CA GLN A 110 -21.33 23.05 -13.07
C GLN A 110 -21.79 21.93 -14.01
N MET A 111 -21.96 20.71 -13.50
CA MET A 111 -22.57 19.61 -14.24
C MET A 111 -24.09 19.81 -14.34
N ASP A 112 -24.69 19.40 -15.45
CA ASP A 112 -26.15 19.30 -15.53
C ASP A 112 -26.67 18.26 -14.53
N GLU A 113 -27.94 18.38 -14.15
CA GLU A 113 -28.53 17.56 -13.09
C GLU A 113 -28.47 16.05 -13.39
N ARG A 114 -28.54 15.65 -14.66
CA ARG A 114 -28.44 14.24 -15.06
C ARG A 114 -27.01 13.73 -14.91
N SER A 115 -26.02 14.48 -15.42
CA SER A 115 -24.60 14.14 -15.29
C SER A 115 -24.16 14.13 -13.83
N LYS A 116 -24.62 15.10 -13.03
CA LYS A 116 -24.36 15.18 -11.60
C LYS A 116 -24.89 13.96 -10.86
N ARG A 117 -26.15 13.57 -11.10
CA ARG A 117 -26.74 12.35 -10.53
C ARG A 117 -26.00 11.09 -10.94
N ALA A 118 -25.63 10.98 -12.22
CA ALA A 118 -24.85 9.84 -12.72
C ALA A 118 -23.47 9.76 -12.05
N PHE A 119 -22.78 10.91 -11.92
CA PHE A 119 -21.47 10.99 -11.27
C PHE A 119 -21.54 10.60 -9.79
N LEU A 120 -22.49 11.16 -9.03
CA LEU A 120 -22.68 10.82 -7.62
C LEU A 120 -23.02 9.34 -7.44
N LYS A 121 -23.86 8.78 -8.31
CA LYS A 121 -24.18 7.35 -8.30
C LYS A 121 -22.94 6.49 -8.59
N ALA A 122 -22.13 6.85 -9.57
CA ALA A 122 -20.89 6.15 -9.88
C ALA A 122 -19.88 6.21 -8.71
N MET A 123 -19.77 7.36 -8.04
CA MET A 123 -18.92 7.50 -6.85
C MET A 123 -19.40 6.64 -5.68
N ALA A 124 -20.72 6.59 -5.44
CA ALA A 124 -21.30 5.71 -4.43
C ALA A 124 -21.03 4.24 -4.74
N TRP A 125 -21.27 3.81 -5.98
CA TRP A 125 -20.98 2.45 -6.45
C TRP A 125 -19.52 2.08 -6.32
N ARG A 126 -18.59 2.99 -6.61
CA ARG A 126 -17.15 2.73 -6.45
C ARG A 126 -16.80 2.45 -4.99
N ARG A 127 -17.30 3.29 -4.08
CA ARG A 127 -17.09 3.09 -2.64
C ARG A 127 -17.69 1.77 -2.16
N GLU A 128 -18.91 1.44 -2.59
CA GLU A 128 -19.57 0.18 -2.24
C GLU A 128 -18.81 -1.02 -2.80
N ALA A 129 -18.29 -0.94 -4.03
CA ALA A 129 -17.45 -1.99 -4.61
C ALA A 129 -16.17 -2.21 -3.78
N ASP A 130 -15.50 -1.14 -3.34
CA ASP A 130 -14.32 -1.23 -2.46
C ASP A 130 -14.67 -1.89 -1.12
N GLU A 131 -15.87 -1.64 -0.58
CA GLU A 131 -16.35 -2.31 0.64
C GLU A 131 -16.64 -3.79 0.40
N ILE A 132 -17.26 -4.15 -0.72
CA ILE A 132 -17.50 -5.55 -1.07
C ILE A 132 -16.17 -6.27 -1.24
N LEU A 133 -15.18 -5.68 -1.92
CA LEU A 133 -13.84 -6.27 -2.10
C LEU A 133 -13.13 -6.56 -0.77
N ARG A 134 -13.32 -5.69 0.25
CA ARG A 134 -12.77 -5.92 1.59
C ARG A 134 -13.40 -7.12 2.29
N GLU A 135 -14.69 -7.35 2.08
CA GLU A 135 -15.44 -8.45 2.71
C GLU A 135 -15.34 -9.76 1.88
N ASN A 136 -15.29 -9.64 0.56
CA ASN A 136 -15.31 -10.72 -0.43
C ASN A 136 -14.27 -10.42 -1.54
N PRO A 137 -13.01 -10.86 -1.37
CA PRO A 137 -11.94 -10.58 -2.33
C PRO A 137 -12.17 -11.15 -3.75
N GLU A 138 -13.04 -12.15 -3.88
CA GLU A 138 -13.42 -12.77 -5.17
C GLU A 138 -14.41 -11.91 -5.98
N PHE A 139 -14.92 -10.82 -5.42
CA PHE A 139 -15.90 -9.97 -6.09
C PHE A 139 -15.32 -9.30 -7.35
N ASP A 140 -15.97 -9.53 -8.49
CA ASP A 140 -15.69 -8.84 -9.74
C ASP A 140 -16.97 -8.21 -10.31
N LEU A 141 -17.04 -6.88 -10.25
CA LEU A 141 -18.17 -6.12 -10.77
C LEU A 141 -18.46 -6.43 -12.24
N LYS A 142 -17.44 -6.69 -13.05
CA LYS A 142 -17.61 -6.97 -14.48
C LYS A 142 -18.34 -8.29 -14.71
N THR A 143 -18.10 -9.28 -13.86
CA THR A 143 -18.78 -10.57 -13.89
C THR A 143 -20.20 -10.44 -13.35
N GLU A 144 -20.41 -9.71 -12.24
CA GLU A 144 -21.75 -9.48 -11.68
C GLU A 144 -22.68 -8.73 -12.63
N LEU A 145 -22.15 -7.78 -13.41
CA LEU A 145 -22.91 -7.07 -14.43
C LEU A 145 -23.35 -7.94 -15.63
N LYS A 146 -22.92 -9.21 -15.71
CA LYS A 146 -23.49 -10.18 -16.67
C LYS A 146 -24.75 -10.84 -16.13
N ASN A 147 -24.99 -10.80 -14.83
CA ASN A 147 -26.16 -11.38 -14.21
C ASN A 147 -27.37 -10.45 -14.37
N GLY A 148 -28.38 -10.90 -15.12
CA GLY A 148 -29.59 -10.12 -15.39
C GLY A 148 -30.38 -9.74 -14.13
N ALA A 149 -30.39 -10.61 -13.11
CA ALA A 149 -31.07 -10.33 -11.84
C ALA A 149 -30.35 -9.24 -11.04
N PHE A 150 -29.01 -9.26 -11.06
CA PHE A 150 -28.18 -8.21 -10.44
C PHE A 150 -28.45 -6.85 -11.09
N ILE A 151 -28.43 -6.81 -12.43
CA ILE A 151 -28.76 -5.60 -13.18
C ILE A 151 -30.19 -5.11 -12.89
N ALA A 152 -31.15 -6.03 -12.74
CA ALA A 152 -32.53 -5.66 -12.44
C ALA A 152 -32.65 -4.95 -11.08
N LEU A 153 -31.95 -5.43 -10.05
CA LEU A 153 -31.90 -4.79 -8.73
C LEU A 153 -31.28 -3.38 -8.81
N LEU A 154 -30.15 -3.23 -9.53
CA LEU A 154 -29.51 -1.92 -9.73
C LEU A 154 -30.38 -0.93 -10.50
N LYS A 155 -31.14 -1.43 -11.49
CA LYS A 155 -32.11 -0.63 -12.25
C LYS A 155 -33.33 -0.25 -11.41
N ALA A 156 -33.75 -1.12 -10.49
CA ALA A 156 -34.79 -0.83 -9.50
C ALA A 156 -34.34 0.16 -8.42
N GLY A 157 -33.05 0.52 -8.39
CA GLY A 157 -32.49 1.51 -7.48
C GLY A 157 -31.90 0.91 -6.20
N VAL A 158 -31.77 -0.41 -6.10
CA VAL A 158 -31.04 -1.07 -5.02
C VAL A 158 -29.55 -0.75 -5.15
N ASP A 159 -28.89 -0.52 -4.03
CA ASP A 159 -27.45 -0.26 -3.97
C ASP A 159 -26.63 -1.51 -4.36
N LEU A 160 -25.37 -1.30 -4.75
CA LEU A 160 -24.51 -2.34 -5.30
C LEU A 160 -24.25 -3.44 -4.27
N LYS A 161 -24.00 -3.04 -3.02
CA LYS A 161 -23.68 -3.93 -1.90
C LYS A 161 -24.87 -4.81 -1.53
N THR A 162 -26.05 -4.23 -1.43
CA THR A 162 -27.29 -4.96 -1.15
C THR A 162 -27.62 -5.91 -2.29
N ALA A 163 -27.57 -5.46 -3.55
CA ALA A 163 -27.84 -6.31 -4.70
C ALA A 163 -26.90 -7.53 -4.76
N TYR A 164 -25.62 -7.33 -4.44
CA TYR A 164 -24.63 -8.41 -4.39
C TYR A 164 -24.95 -9.40 -3.27
N ARG A 165 -25.16 -8.89 -2.06
CA ARG A 165 -25.50 -9.73 -0.90
C ARG A 165 -26.77 -10.53 -1.11
N THR A 166 -27.82 -9.96 -1.71
CA THR A 166 -29.07 -10.67 -1.97
C THR A 166 -28.88 -11.87 -2.91
N LEU A 167 -28.06 -11.74 -3.95
CA LEU A 167 -27.86 -12.81 -4.93
C LEU A 167 -26.84 -13.85 -4.47
N HIS A 168 -25.85 -13.44 -3.69
CA HIS A 168 -24.77 -14.30 -3.21
C HIS A 168 -24.97 -14.80 -1.78
N GLN A 169 -26.12 -14.52 -1.17
CA GLN A 169 -26.43 -14.88 0.22
C GLN A 169 -26.28 -16.38 0.47
N ASP A 170 -26.85 -17.22 -0.40
CA ASP A 170 -26.82 -18.68 -0.27
C ASP A 170 -25.42 -19.26 -0.49
N GLU A 171 -24.66 -18.69 -1.41
CA GLU A 171 -23.29 -19.12 -1.72
C GLU A 171 -22.30 -18.72 -0.61
N ILE A 172 -22.41 -17.49 -0.10
CA ILE A 172 -21.60 -17.00 1.03
C ILE A 172 -21.86 -17.85 2.28
N LEU A 173 -23.13 -18.14 2.59
CA LEU A 173 -23.51 -19.00 3.72
C LEU A 173 -22.99 -20.44 3.53
N SER A 174 -23.14 -21.01 2.35
CA SER A 174 -22.66 -22.37 2.05
C SER A 174 -21.14 -22.50 2.11
N SER A 175 -20.41 -21.47 1.66
CA SER A 175 -18.95 -21.41 1.76
C SER A 175 -18.48 -21.21 3.20
N ALA A 176 -19.16 -20.36 3.97
CA ALA A 176 -18.91 -20.19 5.40
C ALA A 176 -19.13 -21.48 6.20
N ILE A 177 -20.21 -22.22 5.91
CA ILE A 177 -20.49 -23.54 6.52
C ILE A 177 -19.40 -24.55 6.15
N ARG A 178 -19.00 -24.62 4.86
CA ARG A 178 -17.91 -25.52 4.42
C ARG A 178 -16.58 -25.20 5.10
N TYR A 179 -16.24 -23.92 5.21
CA TYR A 179 -15.06 -23.46 5.93
C TYR A 179 -15.13 -23.82 7.43
N ALA A 180 -16.26 -23.56 8.09
CA ALA A 180 -16.47 -23.95 9.48
C ALA A 180 -16.34 -25.46 9.69
N ALA A 181 -16.88 -26.26 8.77
CA ALA A 181 -16.76 -27.73 8.80
C ALA A 181 -15.32 -28.22 8.55
N GLN A 182 -14.55 -27.55 7.68
CA GLN A 182 -13.13 -27.85 7.49
C GLN A 182 -12.32 -27.50 8.74
N LYS A 183 -12.55 -26.32 9.33
CA LYS A 183 -11.87 -25.86 10.55
C LYS A 183 -12.23 -26.71 11.77
N ALA A 184 -13.48 -27.16 11.87
CA ALA A 184 -13.90 -28.12 12.91
C ALA A 184 -13.18 -29.47 12.72
N ARG A 185 -13.06 -29.97 11.48
CA ARG A 185 -12.28 -31.17 11.18
C ARG A 185 -10.81 -31.02 11.55
N GLU A 186 -10.19 -29.90 11.21
CA GLU A 186 -8.80 -29.60 11.58
C GLU A 186 -8.61 -29.57 13.10
N ARG A 187 -9.52 -28.92 13.83
CA ARG A 187 -9.51 -28.95 15.31
C ARG A 187 -9.62 -30.38 15.85
N THR A 188 -10.53 -31.18 15.32
CA THR A 188 -10.66 -32.59 15.71
C THR A 188 -9.40 -33.40 15.38
N MET A 189 -8.78 -33.16 14.23
CA MET A 189 -7.53 -33.81 13.83
C MET A 189 -6.37 -33.39 14.75
N ASN A 190 -6.29 -32.11 15.12
CA ASN A 190 -5.32 -31.60 16.08
C ASN A 190 -5.57 -32.19 17.47
N ASP A 191 -6.82 -32.27 17.94
CA ASP A 191 -7.17 -32.94 19.19
C ASP A 191 -6.79 -34.43 19.19
N MET A 192 -6.95 -35.12 18.06
CA MET A 192 -6.52 -36.52 17.89
C MET A 192 -4.99 -36.64 17.89
N ARG A 193 -4.31 -35.72 17.21
CA ARG A 193 -2.84 -35.65 17.18
C ARG A 193 -2.28 -35.37 18.56
N ASP A 194 -2.89 -34.45 19.31
CA ASP A 194 -2.52 -34.11 20.68
C ASP A 194 -2.82 -35.27 21.64
N ARG A 195 -3.91 -36.03 21.44
CA ARG A 195 -4.16 -37.28 22.17
C ARG A 195 -3.15 -38.37 21.84
N PHE A 196 -2.67 -38.45 20.60
CA PHE A 196 -1.64 -39.41 20.18
C PHE A 196 -0.24 -39.01 20.66
N LEU A 197 0.00 -37.71 20.92
CA LEU A 197 1.25 -37.15 21.48
C LEU A 197 1.23 -37.04 23.01
N ARG A 198 0.18 -37.49 23.70
CA ARG A 198 0.18 -37.60 25.17
C ARG A 198 1.20 -38.68 25.57
N PRO A 199 2.21 -38.37 26.39
CA PRO A 199 3.03 -39.40 27.01
C PRO A 199 2.13 -40.35 27.81
N GLU A 200 2.29 -41.65 27.57
CA GLU A 200 1.59 -42.72 28.28
C GLU A 200 2.16 -42.81 29.70
N GLU A 201 1.73 -41.92 30.60
CA GLU A 201 2.10 -41.96 32.01
C GLU A 201 0.86 -42.28 32.87
N ASN A 202 0.89 -43.46 33.46
CA ASN A 202 -0.18 -44.09 34.23
C ASN A 202 -0.71 -43.25 35.40
N GLY A 203 -2.04 -43.21 35.52
CA GLY A 203 -2.76 -42.80 36.73
C GLY A 203 -4.08 -43.54 36.84
N ALA A 204 -4.06 -44.74 37.42
CA ALA A 204 -5.28 -45.43 37.83
C ALA A 204 -6.06 -44.55 38.82
N GLY A 205 -7.35 -44.31 38.55
CA GLY A 205 -8.24 -43.68 39.52
C GLY A 205 -9.56 -43.18 38.94
N GLY A 206 -10.61 -44.00 39.02
CA GLY A 206 -11.98 -43.50 38.91
C GLY A 206 -12.95 -44.43 38.21
N ARG A 207 -13.50 -45.40 38.96
CA ARG A 207 -14.82 -45.98 38.66
C ARG A 207 -15.82 -44.85 38.39
N GLY A 208 -16.64 -44.97 37.35
CA GLY A 208 -17.64 -43.96 37.00
C GLY A 208 -18.76 -44.47 36.10
N GLY A 209 -19.44 -45.54 36.53
CA GLY A 209 -20.84 -45.87 36.19
C GLY A 209 -21.27 -45.93 34.72
N SER A 210 -21.33 -47.13 34.16
CA SER A 210 -22.38 -47.42 33.16
C SER A 210 -23.71 -47.06 33.81
N LYS A 211 -24.41 -46.07 33.25
CA LYS A 211 -25.82 -45.84 33.57
C LYS A 211 -26.57 -47.12 33.17
N VAL A 212 -26.83 -48.00 34.13
CA VAL A 212 -27.74 -49.13 33.93
C VAL A 212 -29.12 -48.50 33.73
N SER A 213 -29.51 -48.31 32.49
CA SER A 213 -30.91 -48.09 32.16
C SER A 213 -31.69 -49.30 32.70
N PRO A 214 -32.76 -49.10 33.46
CA PRO A 214 -33.51 -50.24 33.97
C PRO A 214 -34.06 -51.07 32.79
N LEU A 215 -33.91 -52.39 32.88
CA LEU A 215 -34.39 -53.31 31.84
C LEU A 215 -35.93 -53.24 31.77
N SER A 216 -36.47 -52.89 30.61
CA SER A 216 -37.91 -52.88 30.33
C SER A 216 -38.32 -54.20 29.67
N VAL A 217 -39.26 -54.92 30.28
CA VAL A 217 -39.75 -56.23 29.81
C VAL A 217 -40.45 -56.13 28.45
N VAL A 218 -41.06 -54.97 28.15
CA VAL A 218 -41.96 -54.80 26.99
C VAL A 218 -41.19 -54.82 25.65
N ASN A 219 -39.91 -54.45 25.65
CA ASN A 219 -39.12 -54.33 24.41
C ASN A 219 -38.01 -55.39 24.29
N MET A 220 -38.10 -56.50 25.02
CA MET A 220 -37.05 -57.52 25.00
C MET A 220 -37.12 -58.42 23.77
N THR A 221 -35.99 -58.53 23.07
CA THR A 221 -35.79 -59.51 22.01
C THR A 221 -35.70 -60.93 22.57
N ARG A 222 -35.89 -61.95 21.72
CA ARG A 222 -35.83 -63.36 22.15
C ARG A 222 -34.47 -63.74 22.74
N GLN A 223 -33.38 -63.20 22.18
CA GLN A 223 -32.03 -63.45 22.67
C GLN A 223 -31.79 -62.86 24.05
N GLU A 224 -32.24 -61.64 24.31
CA GLU A 224 -32.09 -60.99 25.62
C GLU A 224 -32.87 -61.73 26.70
N ARG A 225 -34.04 -62.31 26.37
CA ARG A 225 -34.81 -63.15 27.30
C ARG A 225 -34.07 -64.44 27.64
N GLU A 226 -33.47 -65.10 26.66
CA GLU A 226 -32.70 -66.33 26.85
C GLU A 226 -31.43 -66.08 27.69
N GLU A 227 -30.82 -64.90 27.56
CA GLU A 227 -29.69 -64.49 28.38
C GLU A 227 -30.09 -64.20 29.83
N ILE A 228 -31.26 -63.59 30.06
CA ILE A 228 -31.82 -63.44 31.41
C ILE A 228 -32.15 -64.80 32.00
N GLU A 229 -32.74 -65.72 31.24
CA GLU A 229 -33.04 -67.08 31.69
C GLU A 229 -31.77 -67.81 32.15
N LYS A 230 -30.69 -67.73 31.36
CA LYS A 230 -29.39 -68.29 31.75
C LYS A 230 -28.81 -67.63 33.01
N ARG A 231 -29.06 -66.34 33.23
CA ARG A 231 -28.64 -65.63 34.45
C ARG A 231 -29.44 -66.07 35.68
N CYS A 232 -30.76 -66.19 35.54
CA CYS A 232 -31.63 -66.73 36.59
C CYS A 232 -31.30 -68.20 36.91
N ALA A 233 -30.96 -69.01 35.90
CA ALA A 233 -30.53 -70.40 36.09
C ALA A 233 -29.20 -70.51 36.88
N ARG A 234 -28.35 -69.48 36.82
CA ARG A 234 -27.14 -69.35 37.66
C ARG A 234 -27.42 -68.77 39.05
N GLY A 235 -28.68 -68.54 39.39
CA GLY A 235 -29.12 -68.05 40.70
C GLY A 235 -29.06 -66.52 40.86
N GLU A 236 -28.85 -65.75 39.79
CA GLU A 236 -28.93 -64.29 39.85
C GLU A 236 -30.39 -63.82 39.90
N LYS A 237 -30.72 -62.92 40.83
CA LYS A 237 -32.03 -62.25 40.86
C LYS A 237 -32.01 -61.03 39.95
N VAL A 238 -32.79 -61.06 38.88
CA VAL A 238 -32.95 -59.94 37.93
C VAL A 238 -34.23 -59.19 38.28
N TYR A 239 -34.13 -57.87 38.44
CA TYR A 239 -35.26 -56.98 38.72
C TYR A 239 -35.52 -56.09 37.51
N PHE A 240 -36.79 -55.98 37.15
CA PHE A 240 -37.27 -55.09 36.10
C PHE A 240 -38.00 -53.91 36.75
N SER A 241 -37.96 -52.73 36.12
CA SER A 241 -38.75 -51.57 36.55
C SER A 241 -39.98 -51.38 35.67
#